data_AF-A0A072TQT6-F1
#
_entry.id   AF-A0A072TQT6-F1
#
_cell.length_a   1.000
_cell.length_b   1.000
_cell.length_c   1.000
_cell.angle_alpha   90.00
_cell.angle_beta   90.00
_cell.angle_gamma   90.00
#
_symmetry.space_group_name_H-M   'P 1'
#
loop_
_entity.id
_entity.type
_entity.pdbx_description
1 polymer ?
#
loop_
_entity_poly.entity_id
_entity_poly.type
_entity_poly.pdbx_seq_one_letter_code
_entity_poly.pdbx_strand_id
1 'polypeptide(L)'
;MNVGSYVKNWGMTTVTEITNPNCGKKFWGCRNWRNRNDSGCNYFQFVVDDDDKCDDVDERDMKIARQKKKNVNLKHEVSFLKEELCNSRRCCKIAIMFGFVRNFQKVICFCKNAKKIMAAKYNQHLNGNKSHRLID
;
A
#
# COMPACT_ATOMS: atom_id res chain seq x y z
N MET A 1 10.30 -52.89 -4.35
CA MET A 1 10.61 -52.15 -3.10
C MET A 1 9.29 -51.64 -2.54
N ASN A 2 8.75 -52.28 -1.50
CA ASN A 2 7.51 -51.87 -0.85
C ASN A 2 7.79 -50.66 0.06
N VAL A 3 7.26 -49.50 -0.31
CA VAL A 3 7.26 -48.31 0.57
C VAL A 3 6.02 -48.44 1.44
N GLY A 4 6.16 -49.12 2.58
CA GLY A 4 5.09 -49.32 3.54
C GLY A 4 4.55 -47.98 4.03
N SER A 5 3.26 -47.74 3.84
CA SER A 5 2.54 -46.61 4.41
C SER A 5 2.66 -46.64 5.94
N TYR A 6 3.41 -45.71 6.53
CA TYR A 6 3.36 -45.48 7.97
C TYR A 6 1.99 -44.88 8.31
N VAL A 7 1.04 -45.73 8.67
CA VAL A 7 -0.21 -45.31 9.30
C VAL A 7 0.16 -44.59 10.59
N LYS A 8 -0.03 -43.27 10.60
CA LYS A 8 0.20 -42.40 11.75
C LYS A 8 -0.80 -42.77 12.87
N ASN A 9 -0.42 -43.72 13.72
CA ASN A 9 -1.22 -44.22 14.84
C ASN A 9 -1.20 -43.26 16.04
N TRP A 10 -1.82 -42.09 15.89
CA TRP A 10 -2.09 -41.14 16.97
C TRP A 10 -3.44 -41.47 17.64
N GLY A 11 -3.52 -41.28 18.95
CA GLY A 11 -4.74 -41.47 19.72
C GLY A 11 -4.90 -40.38 20.78
N MET A 12 -6.15 -40.08 21.14
CA MET A 12 -6.45 -39.25 22.29
C MET A 12 -6.41 -40.12 23.54
N THR A 13 -5.62 -39.70 24.52
CA THR A 13 -5.42 -40.41 25.79
C THR A 13 -5.66 -39.44 26.94
N THR A 14 -6.11 -39.95 28.09
CA THR A 14 -6.29 -39.18 29.32
C THR A 14 -5.23 -39.59 30.32
N VAL A 15 -4.64 -38.65 31.05
CA VAL A 15 -3.73 -38.97 32.16
C VAL A 15 -4.54 -39.59 33.30
N THR A 16 -4.26 -40.84 33.65
CA THR A 16 -4.99 -41.58 34.71
C THR A 16 -4.22 -41.69 36.02
N GLU A 17 -2.97 -41.23 36.06
CA GLU A 17 -2.12 -41.31 37.25
C GLU A 17 -2.54 -40.25 38.28
N ILE A 18 -3.08 -40.70 39.42
CA ILE A 18 -3.60 -39.83 40.49
C ILE A 18 -2.53 -38.93 41.10
N THR A 19 -1.26 -39.39 41.10
CA THR A 19 -0.12 -38.61 41.60
C THR A 19 0.37 -37.56 40.59
N ASN A 20 -0.13 -37.59 39.35
CA ASN A 20 0.26 -36.65 38.31
C ASN A 20 -0.59 -35.38 38.44
N PRO A 21 0.01 -34.19 38.50
CA PRO A 21 -0.75 -32.93 38.57
C PRO A 21 -1.64 -32.69 37.33
N ASN A 22 -1.41 -33.43 36.25
CA ASN A 22 -2.21 -33.40 35.03
C ASN A 22 -3.26 -34.52 34.96
N CYS A 23 -3.53 -35.25 36.06
CA CYS A 23 -4.55 -36.29 36.13
C CYS A 23 -5.91 -35.77 35.63
N GLY A 24 -6.55 -36.51 34.74
CA GLY A 24 -7.82 -36.13 34.11
C GLY A 24 -7.68 -35.26 32.86
N LYS A 25 -6.50 -34.66 32.58
CA LYS A 25 -6.28 -33.90 31.34
C LYS A 25 -6.12 -34.85 30.14
N LYS A 26 -6.68 -34.42 28.99
CA LYS A 26 -6.58 -35.13 27.72
C LYS A 26 -5.35 -34.67 26.94
N PHE A 27 -4.73 -35.57 26.20
CA PHE A 27 -3.62 -35.27 25.31
C PHE A 27 -3.66 -36.13 24.05
N TRP A 28 -3.07 -35.64 22.98
CA TRP A 28 -2.74 -36.38 21.78
C TRP A 28 -1.37 -37.03 21.95
N GLY A 29 -1.33 -38.35 21.76
CA GLY A 29 -0.09 -39.11 21.89
C GLY A 29 -0.02 -40.27 20.90
N CYS A 30 1.18 -40.80 20.73
CA CYS A 30 1.37 -42.05 20.01
C CYS A 30 0.74 -43.22 20.78
N ARG A 31 0.02 -44.11 20.07
CA ARG A 31 -0.48 -45.35 20.69
C ARG A 31 0.66 -46.25 21.16
N ASN A 32 1.78 -46.24 20.44
CA ASN A 32 3.01 -46.93 20.83
C ASN A 32 4.02 -45.94 21.45
N TRP A 33 3.80 -45.62 22.72
CA TRP A 33 4.66 -44.71 23.48
C TRP A 33 6.04 -45.32 23.71
N ARG A 34 7.09 -44.49 23.66
CA ARG A 34 8.47 -44.94 23.89
C ARG A 34 8.64 -45.52 25.29
N ASN A 35 8.89 -46.83 25.37
CA ASN A 35 9.28 -47.51 26.60
C ASN A 35 10.82 -47.54 26.74
N ARG A 36 11.34 -47.83 27.93
CA ARG A 36 12.78 -47.78 28.26
C ARG A 36 13.66 -48.65 27.34
N ASN A 37 13.09 -49.71 26.77
CA ASN A 37 13.81 -50.71 25.97
C ASN A 37 13.44 -50.68 24.47
N ASP A 38 12.54 -49.80 24.02
CA ASP A 38 12.07 -49.73 22.63
C ASP A 38 12.20 -48.32 22.06
N SER A 39 12.52 -48.23 20.76
CA SER A 39 12.52 -46.98 19.97
C SER A 39 11.11 -46.55 19.56
N GLY A 40 10.21 -46.48 20.54
CA GLY A 40 8.85 -45.99 20.33
C GLY A 40 8.77 -44.47 20.10
N CYS A 41 7.57 -44.00 19.77
CA CYS A 41 7.29 -42.61 19.49
C CYS A 41 7.06 -41.80 20.78
N ASN A 42 7.56 -40.57 20.84
CA ASN A 42 7.54 -39.70 22.01
C ASN A 42 6.72 -38.42 21.82
N TYR A 43 5.95 -38.33 20.74
CA TYR A 43 5.15 -37.14 20.50
C TYR A 43 3.96 -37.08 21.45
N PHE A 44 3.80 -35.89 22.02
CA PHE A 44 2.86 -35.58 23.09
C PHE A 44 2.40 -34.13 22.90
N GLN A 45 1.09 -33.90 22.96
CA GLN A 45 0.49 -32.57 22.89
C GLN A 45 -0.78 -32.55 23.76
N PHE A 46 -0.85 -31.68 24.77
CA PHE A 46 -2.08 -31.52 25.56
C PHE A 46 -3.24 -31.01 24.69
N VAL A 47 -4.44 -31.49 24.99
CA VAL A 47 -5.68 -30.87 24.50
C VAL A 47 -5.92 -29.66 25.38
N VAL A 48 -5.87 -28.47 24.79
CA VAL A 48 -6.25 -27.24 25.47
C VAL A 48 -7.77 -27.24 25.54
N ASP A 49 -8.33 -27.51 26.72
CA ASP A 49 -9.76 -27.33 26.95
C ASP A 49 -10.06 -25.83 26.91
N ASP A 50 -11.19 -25.45 26.31
CA ASP A 50 -11.57 -24.04 26.07
C ASP A 50 -11.71 -23.20 27.36
N ASP A 51 -11.61 -23.82 28.53
CA ASP A 51 -11.68 -23.18 29.85
C ASP A 51 -10.33 -22.56 30.30
N ASP A 52 -9.20 -22.96 29.70
CA ASP A 52 -7.87 -22.35 29.91
C ASP A 52 -7.62 -21.14 28.96
N LYS A 53 -8.66 -20.65 28.26
CA LYS A 53 -8.62 -19.51 27.32
C LYS A 53 -8.53 -18.14 28.00
N CYS A 54 -8.36 -18.06 29.32
CA CYS A 54 -8.26 -16.77 30.02
C CYS A 54 -7.01 -15.99 29.56
N ASP A 55 -5.85 -16.64 29.50
CA ASP A 55 -4.59 -15.99 29.12
C ASP A 55 -4.50 -15.67 27.62
N ASP A 56 -5.20 -16.43 26.78
CA ASP A 56 -5.19 -16.33 25.32
C ASP A 56 -6.05 -15.15 24.78
N VAL A 57 -7.04 -14.70 25.56
CA VAL A 57 -7.85 -13.53 25.21
C VAL A 57 -7.06 -12.24 25.47
N ASP A 58 -6.39 -12.16 26.62
CA ASP A 58 -5.59 -10.99 26.99
C ASP A 58 -4.40 -10.74 26.04
N GLU A 59 -3.70 -11.79 25.60
CA GLU A 59 -2.61 -11.62 24.63
C GLU A 59 -3.12 -11.14 23.25
N ARG A 60 -4.25 -11.67 22.79
CA ARG A 60 -4.86 -11.26 21.52
C ARG A 60 -5.35 -9.83 21.58
N ASP A 61 -5.98 -9.42 22.67
CA ASP A 61 -6.47 -8.06 22.86
C ASP A 61 -5.33 -7.04 22.96
N MET A 62 -4.22 -7.40 23.61
CA MET A 62 -3.00 -6.57 23.59
C MET A 62 -2.41 -6.43 22.17
N LYS A 63 -2.40 -7.50 21.37
CA LYS A 63 -1.95 -7.44 19.96
C LYS A 63 -2.89 -6.56 19.13
N ILE A 64 -4.20 -6.67 19.32
CA ILE A 64 -5.22 -5.86 18.63
C ILE A 64 -5.05 -4.37 19.01
N ALA A 65 -4.87 -4.05 20.29
CA ALA A 65 -4.66 -2.67 20.75
C ALA A 65 -3.40 -2.05 20.14
N ARG A 66 -2.28 -2.78 20.11
CA ARG A 66 -1.03 -2.34 19.46
C ARG A 66 -1.23 -2.11 17.96
N GLN A 67 -1.93 -3.01 17.28
CA GLN A 67 -2.18 -2.89 15.85
C GLN A 67 -3.12 -1.72 15.53
N LYS A 68 -4.15 -1.48 16.35
CA LYS A 68 -5.04 -0.31 16.24
C LYS A 68 -4.26 1.01 16.36
N LYS A 69 -3.35 1.12 17.32
CA LYS A 69 -2.49 2.31 17.48
C LYS A 69 -1.64 2.58 16.23
N LYS A 70 -0.99 1.54 15.68
CA LYS A 70 -0.22 1.63 14.43
C LYS A 70 -1.10 2.06 13.25
N ASN A 71 -2.30 1.49 13.13
CA ASN A 71 -3.24 1.83 12.07
C ASN A 71 -3.72 3.29 12.13
N VAL A 72 -3.91 3.85 13.34
CA VAL A 72 -4.28 5.27 13.48
C VAL A 72 -3.14 6.17 13.01
N ASN A 73 -1.90 5.89 13.42
CA ASN A 73 -0.74 6.66 12.99
C ASN A 73 -0.55 6.60 11.47
N LEU A 74 -0.62 5.40 10.88
CA LEU A 74 -0.51 5.20 9.43
C LEU A 74 -1.63 5.92 8.67
N LYS A 75 -2.87 5.90 9.18
CA LYS A 75 -3.98 6.64 8.56
C LYS A 75 -3.74 8.15 8.57
N HIS A 76 -3.19 8.68 9.66
CA HIS A 76 -2.86 10.10 9.76
C HIS A 76 -1.76 10.49 8.77
N GLU A 77 -0.67 9.72 8.69
CA GLU A 77 0.42 9.95 7.73
C GLU A 77 -0.06 9.88 6.28
N VAL A 78 -0.87 8.88 5.93
CA VAL A 78 -1.44 8.76 4.58
C VAL A 78 -2.36 9.94 4.26
N SER A 79 -3.17 10.39 5.23
CA SER A 79 -4.05 11.55 5.03
C SER A 79 -3.25 12.83 4.80
N PHE A 80 -2.18 13.04 5.59
CA PHE A 80 -1.28 14.18 5.46
C PHE A 80 -0.58 14.19 4.09
N LEU A 81 0.03 13.06 3.70
CA LEU A 81 0.69 12.94 2.39
C LEU A 81 -0.29 13.13 1.22
N LYS A 82 -1.53 12.65 1.36
CA LYS A 82 -2.58 12.86 0.37
C LYS A 82 -2.95 14.33 0.22
N GLU A 83 -3.00 15.08 1.32
CA GLU A 83 -3.25 16.51 1.33
C GLU A 83 -2.11 17.28 0.63
N GLU A 84 -0.85 16.98 0.96
CA GLU A 84 0.32 17.58 0.31
C GLU A 84 0.34 17.32 -1.20
N LEU A 85 0.10 16.06 -1.63
CA LEU A 85 0.03 15.72 -3.05
C LEU A 85 -1.13 16.43 -3.75
N CYS A 86 -2.30 16.55 -3.11
CA CYS A 86 -3.42 17.30 -3.65
C CYS A 86 -3.10 18.78 -3.81
N ASN A 87 -2.41 19.38 -2.83
CA ASN A 87 -2.02 20.78 -2.88
C ASN A 87 -0.96 21.02 -3.98
N SER A 88 0.08 20.19 -4.02
CA SER A 88 1.11 20.21 -5.06
C SER A 88 0.51 20.07 -6.46
N ARG A 89 -0.41 19.11 -6.67
CA ARG A 89 -1.08 18.91 -7.95
C ARG A 89 -1.93 20.12 -8.38
N ARG A 90 -2.58 20.82 -7.44
CA ARG A 90 -3.32 22.06 -7.73
C ARG A 90 -2.37 23.17 -8.18
N CYS A 91 -1.25 23.35 -7.48
CA CYS A 91 -0.23 24.34 -7.84
C CYS A 91 0.38 24.06 -9.23
N CYS A 92 0.74 22.81 -9.53
CA CYS A 92 1.25 22.43 -10.84
C CYS A 92 0.24 22.70 -11.96
N LYS A 93 -1.04 22.35 -11.77
CA LYS A 93 -2.10 22.65 -12.76
C LYS A 93 -2.19 24.15 -13.03
N ILE A 94 -2.20 24.95 -11.97
CA ILE A 94 -2.28 26.41 -12.08
C ILE A 94 -1.05 26.96 -12.82
N ALA A 95 0.15 26.52 -12.45
CA ALA A 95 1.40 26.93 -13.11
C ALA A 95 1.41 26.60 -14.61
N ILE A 96 0.94 25.40 -14.99
CA ILE A 96 0.82 24.98 -16.39
C ILE A 96 -0.15 25.91 -17.14
N MET A 97 -1.33 26.18 -16.58
CA MET A 97 -2.32 27.08 -17.20
C MET A 97 -1.76 28.49 -17.40
N PHE A 98 -1.09 29.06 -16.38
CA PHE A 98 -0.44 30.36 -16.51
C PHE A 98 0.70 30.37 -17.52
N GLY A 99 1.47 29.27 -17.63
CA GLY A 99 2.50 29.09 -18.64
C GLY A 99 1.93 29.14 -20.06
N PHE A 100 0.84 28.42 -20.33
CA PHE A 100 0.16 28.47 -21.62
C PHE A 100 -0.35 29.88 -21.95
N VAL A 101 -1.04 30.54 -21.02
CA VAL A 101 -1.58 31.90 -21.24
C VAL A 101 -0.45 32.90 -21.56
N ARG A 102 0.66 32.86 -20.83
CA ARG A 102 1.82 33.74 -21.10
C ARG A 102 2.42 33.51 -22.48
N ASN A 103 2.51 32.25 -22.92
CA ASN A 103 3.02 31.92 -24.25
C ASN A 103 2.05 32.36 -25.35
N PHE A 104 0.74 32.10 -25.21
CA PHE A 104 -0.27 32.56 -26.16
C PHE A 104 -0.30 34.10 -26.26
N GLN A 105 -0.19 34.81 -25.15
CA GLN A 105 -0.16 36.28 -25.15
C GLN A 105 1.06 36.83 -25.91
N LYS A 106 2.24 36.20 -25.77
CA LYS A 106 3.44 36.55 -26.54
C LYS A 106 3.25 36.33 -28.03
N VAL A 107 2.66 35.19 -28.43
CA VAL A 107 2.35 34.88 -29.84
C VAL A 107 1.38 35.91 -30.42
N ILE A 108 0.28 36.23 -29.72
CA ILE A 108 -0.69 37.23 -30.17
C ILE A 108 -0.04 38.62 -30.30
N CYS A 109 0.80 39.01 -29.34
CA CYS A 109 1.52 40.29 -29.38
C CYS A 109 2.47 40.35 -30.58
N PHE A 110 3.22 39.27 -30.83
CA PHE A 110 4.10 39.15 -31.99
C PHE A 110 3.31 39.26 -33.31
N CYS A 111 2.19 38.54 -33.44
CA CYS A 111 1.34 38.61 -34.63
C CYS A 111 0.75 40.02 -34.85
N LYS A 112 0.36 40.73 -33.79
CA LYS A 112 -0.14 42.11 -33.88
C LYS A 112 0.95 43.08 -34.33
N ASN A 113 2.17 42.97 -33.79
CA ASN A 113 3.30 43.80 -34.19
C ASN A 113 3.71 43.52 -35.65
N ALA A 114 3.76 42.25 -36.07
CA ALA A 114 4.07 41.88 -37.45
C ALA A 114 3.05 42.47 -38.45
N LYS A 115 1.73 42.40 -38.14
CA LYS A 115 0.69 43.02 -38.97
C LYS A 115 0.84 44.53 -39.09
N LYS A 116 1.19 45.23 -38.00
CA LYS A 116 1.46 46.69 -38.04
C LYS A 116 2.65 47.02 -38.94
N ILE A 117 3.74 46.26 -38.83
CA ILE A 117 4.95 46.47 -39.66
C ILE A 117 4.64 46.23 -41.15
N MET A 118 3.90 45.16 -41.47
CA MET A 118 3.50 44.86 -42.85
C MET A 118 2.58 45.95 -43.43
N ALA A 119 1.59 46.43 -42.66
CA ALA A 119 0.72 47.52 -43.09
C ALA A 119 1.49 48.84 -43.31
N ALA A 120 2.45 49.16 -42.43
CA ALA A 120 3.30 50.33 -42.58
C ALA A 120 4.17 50.27 -43.85
N LYS A 121 4.80 49.12 -44.12
CA LYS A 121 5.58 48.91 -45.36
C LYS A 121 4.71 48.99 -46.61
N TYR A 122 3.52 48.42 -46.59
CA TYR A 122 2.57 48.49 -47.70
C TYR A 122 2.13 49.92 -48.02
N ASN A 123 1.80 50.72 -46.99
CA ASN A 123 1.43 52.12 -47.15
C ASN A 123 2.59 53.00 -47.67
N GLN A 124 3.83 52.73 -47.24
CA GLN A 124 5.02 53.40 -47.79
C GLN A 124 5.19 53.12 -49.29
N HIS A 125 5.01 51.86 -49.70
CA HIS A 125 5.13 51.47 -51.10
C HIS A 125 4.04 52.09 -51.99
N LEU A 126 2.81 52.24 -51.47
CA LEU A 126 1.70 52.91 -52.15
C LEU A 126 1.93 54.42 -52.30
N ASN A 127 2.44 55.08 -51.26
CA ASN A 127 2.70 56.52 -51.29
C ASN A 127 3.92 56.87 -52.16
N GLY A 128 4.96 56.03 -52.16
CA GLY A 128 6.09 56.17 -53.09
C GLY A 128 5.68 56.02 -54.56
N ASN A 129 4.82 55.04 -54.86
CA ASN A 129 4.29 54.80 -56.22
C ASN A 129 3.26 55.84 -56.69
N LYS A 130 2.66 56.62 -55.78
CA LYS A 130 1.80 57.77 -56.13
C LYS A 130 2.62 59.02 -56.43
N SER A 131 3.71 59.26 -55.68
CA SER A 131 4.60 60.39 -55.92
C SER A 131 5.34 60.28 -57.27
N HIS A 132 5.66 59.07 -57.72
CA HIS A 132 6.29 58.84 -59.02
C HIS A 132 5.36 59.01 -60.23
N ARG A 133 4.04 58.92 -60.04
CA ARG A 133 3.02 59.07 -61.11
C ARG A 133 2.48 60.50 -61.28
N LEU A 134 2.92 61.43 -60.44
CA LEU A 134 2.55 62.85 -60.48
C LEU A 134 3.66 63.74 -61.06
N ILE A 135 4.76 63.13 -61.52
CA ILE A 135 5.93 63.83 -62.07
C ILE A 135 6.10 63.57 -63.60
N ASP A 136 5.24 62.74 -64.20
CA ASP A 136 5.17 62.53 -65.65
C ASP A 136 3.99 63.30 -66.27
#